data_AF-A0A7S1DYS4-F1
#
_entry.id   AF-A0A7S1DYS4-F1
#
_cell.length_a   1.000
_cell.length_b   1.000
_cell.length_c   1.000
_cell.angle_alpha   90.00
_cell.angle_beta   90.00
_cell.angle_gamma   90.00
#
_symmetry.space_group_name_H-M   'P 1'
#
loop_
_entity.id
_entity.type
_entity.pdbx_description
1 polymer ?
#
loop_
_entity_poly.entity_id
_entity_poly.type
_entity_poly.pdbx_seq_one_letter_code
_entity_poly.pdbx_strand_id
1 'polypeptide(L)'
;ASSTAPKPVELTLFSINDFHGNIQPTQPTPLMPRLPDPATGELKAQPAGGVAHLASALAELRSRRPDSLVVAGGDLIGASPLISGLLRDEPTLAALSQLDVSASALGNHELDAGLPELLRKARGECGPGACAWPGFRGPGFPYLGANVLDAATGKPLLPTHVIKQAAGLKLAIA
;
A
#
# COMPACT_ATOMS: atom_id res chain seq x y z
N ALA A 1 40.11 6.63 -26.85
CA ALA A 1 38.65 6.56 -27.10
C ALA A 1 37.95 7.40 -26.04
N SER A 2 37.16 8.40 -26.45
CA SER A 2 36.40 9.23 -25.51
C SER A 2 35.22 8.39 -25.00
N SER A 3 35.21 8.03 -23.71
CA SER A 3 34.08 7.33 -23.10
C SER A 3 32.97 8.35 -22.86
N THR A 4 31.92 8.33 -23.68
CA THR A 4 30.69 9.07 -23.38
C THR A 4 30.11 8.55 -22.06
N ALA A 5 29.95 9.44 -21.08
CA ALA A 5 29.29 9.11 -19.83
C ALA A 5 27.88 8.55 -20.11
N PRO A 6 27.43 7.51 -19.38
CA PRO A 6 26.12 6.93 -19.58
C PRO A 6 25.03 7.98 -19.39
N LYS A 7 23.98 7.94 -20.23
CA LYS A 7 22.84 8.85 -20.10
C LYS A 7 22.13 8.62 -18.76
N PRO A 8 21.69 9.69 -18.06
CA PRO A 8 20.86 9.56 -16.88
C PRO A 8 19.60 8.75 -17.19
N VAL A 9 19.22 7.89 -16.24
CA VAL A 9 17.95 7.14 -16.26
C VAL A 9 17.04 7.76 -15.22
N GLU A 10 15.79 8.03 -15.59
CA GLU A 10 14.77 8.53 -14.67
C GLU A 10 13.90 7.37 -14.17
N LEU A 11 13.83 7.21 -12.86
CA LEU A 11 12.94 6.26 -12.19
C LEU A 11 11.87 7.04 -11.44
N THR A 12 10.60 6.65 -11.61
CA THR A 12 9.48 7.22 -10.84
C THR A 12 8.98 6.19 -9.83
N LEU A 13 8.93 6.60 -8.57
CA LEU A 13 8.31 5.83 -7.50
C LEU A 13 7.11 6.60 -6.97
N PHE A 14 5.93 5.99 -7.05
CA PHE A 14 4.76 6.46 -6.31
C PHE A 14 4.71 5.73 -4.97
N SER A 15 4.51 6.46 -3.89
CA SER A 15 4.44 5.88 -2.55
C SER A 15 3.20 6.30 -1.79
N ILE A 16 2.71 5.39 -0.97
CA ILE A 16 1.72 5.62 0.08
C ILE A 16 2.22 5.05 1.40
N ASN A 17 1.71 5.53 2.52
CA ASN A 17 1.96 4.99 3.86
C ASN A 17 0.75 5.31 4.73
N ASP A 18 0.65 4.67 5.90
CA ASP A 18 -0.30 5.02 6.97
C ASP A 18 -1.75 5.10 6.46
N PHE A 19 -2.11 4.21 5.52
CA PHE A 19 -3.43 4.20 4.92
C PHE A 19 -4.50 3.81 5.96
N HIS A 20 -4.14 2.98 6.94
CA HIS A 20 -5.00 2.58 8.07
C HIS A 20 -6.44 2.23 7.67
N GLY A 21 -6.62 1.50 6.57
CA GLY A 21 -7.96 1.11 6.12
C GLY A 21 -8.93 2.26 5.81
N ASN A 22 -8.42 3.46 5.50
CA ASN A 22 -9.23 4.62 5.10
C ASN A 22 -9.78 4.48 3.66
N ILE A 23 -10.55 3.41 3.42
CA ILE A 23 -11.01 2.98 2.09
C ILE A 23 -12.11 3.86 1.50
N GLN A 24 -12.96 4.45 2.34
CA GLN A 24 -14.12 5.19 1.88
C GLN A 24 -13.80 6.68 1.68
N PRO A 25 -14.31 7.33 0.62
CA PRO A 25 -14.16 8.77 0.43
C PRO A 25 -15.23 9.59 1.18
N THR A 26 -16.20 8.91 1.82
CA THR A 26 -17.38 9.53 2.44
C THR A 26 -17.74 8.88 3.77
N GLN A 27 -18.30 9.69 4.68
CA GLN A 27 -18.89 9.38 5.99
C GLN A 27 -18.58 8.02 6.66
N PRO A 28 -17.79 8.01 7.76
CA PRO A 28 -16.86 9.09 8.12
C PRO A 28 -15.84 9.31 7.01
N THR A 29 -15.74 10.56 6.54
CA THR A 29 -14.71 10.94 5.57
C THR A 29 -13.36 10.89 6.27
N PRO A 30 -12.31 10.27 5.68
CA PRO A 30 -11.01 10.08 6.34
C PRO A 30 -10.42 11.38 6.86
N LEU A 31 -10.47 12.45 6.04
CA LEU A 31 -9.97 13.77 6.40
C LEU A 31 -10.79 14.86 5.69
N MET A 32 -10.93 16.00 6.36
CA MET A 32 -11.58 17.20 5.82
C MET A 32 -10.63 18.41 5.87
N PRO A 33 -9.51 18.42 5.11
CA PRO A 33 -8.60 19.57 5.11
C PRO A 33 -9.31 20.82 4.59
N ARG A 34 -8.87 21.98 5.08
CA ARG A 34 -9.25 23.28 4.51
C ARG A 34 -8.32 23.63 3.37
N LEU A 35 -8.85 23.58 2.15
CA LEU A 35 -8.11 23.85 0.91
C LEU A 35 -8.79 24.98 0.12
N PRO A 36 -8.02 25.77 -0.67
CA PRO A 36 -8.61 26.79 -1.53
C PRO A 36 -9.57 26.17 -2.55
N ASP A 37 -10.74 26.77 -2.69
CA ASP A 37 -11.70 26.47 -3.74
C ASP A 37 -11.09 26.85 -5.11
N PRO A 38 -11.02 25.94 -6.09
CA PRO A 38 -10.42 26.24 -7.39
C PRO A 38 -11.09 27.38 -8.16
N ALA A 39 -12.38 27.66 -7.90
CA ALA A 39 -13.13 28.71 -8.57
C ALA A 39 -13.07 30.05 -7.82
N THR A 40 -13.12 30.03 -6.48
CA THR A 40 -13.21 31.27 -5.68
C THR A 40 -11.95 31.62 -4.87
N GLY A 41 -11.04 30.68 -4.69
CA GLY A 41 -9.86 30.81 -3.82
C GLY A 41 -10.17 30.75 -2.32
N GLU A 42 -11.45 30.63 -1.93
CA GLU A 42 -11.87 30.58 -0.53
C GLU A 42 -11.45 29.25 0.13
N LEU A 43 -10.94 29.30 1.36
CA LEU A 43 -10.59 28.09 2.11
C LEU A 43 -11.84 27.37 2.61
N LYS A 44 -12.14 26.20 2.03
CA LYS A 44 -13.29 25.36 2.43
C LYS A 44 -12.81 23.97 2.86
N ALA A 45 -13.57 23.35 3.77
CA ALA A 45 -13.35 21.96 4.13
C ALA A 45 -13.73 21.07 2.93
N GLN A 46 -12.79 20.26 2.45
CA GLN A 46 -12.98 19.38 1.30
C GLN A 46 -12.70 17.94 1.71
N PRO A 47 -13.47 16.94 1.24
CA PRO A 47 -13.19 15.54 1.54
C PRO A 47 -11.86 15.10 0.91
N ALA A 48 -11.02 14.43 1.69
CA ALA A 48 -9.75 13.88 1.24
C ALA A 48 -9.60 12.41 1.64
N GLY A 49 -8.96 11.63 0.78
CA GLY A 49 -8.71 10.21 0.97
C GLY A 49 -9.68 9.30 0.21
N GLY A 50 -9.75 8.05 0.64
CA GLY A 50 -10.52 7.00 -0.02
C GLY A 50 -9.76 6.35 -1.17
N VAL A 51 -9.90 5.02 -1.27
CA VAL A 51 -9.13 4.21 -2.22
C VAL A 51 -9.49 4.52 -3.68
N ALA A 52 -10.74 4.93 -3.96
CA ALA A 52 -11.16 5.31 -5.30
C ALA A 52 -10.48 6.59 -5.81
N HIS A 53 -10.29 7.57 -4.93
CA HIS A 53 -9.57 8.80 -5.28
C HIS A 53 -8.08 8.51 -5.51
N LEU A 54 -7.48 7.73 -4.61
CA LEU A 54 -6.09 7.25 -4.76
C LEU A 54 -5.90 6.50 -6.08
N ALA A 55 -6.79 5.54 -6.39
CA ALA A 55 -6.72 4.76 -7.62
C ALA A 55 -6.78 5.64 -8.88
N SER A 56 -7.69 6.63 -8.89
CA SER A 56 -7.85 7.54 -10.02
C SER A 56 -6.62 8.42 -10.22
N ALA A 57 -6.13 9.05 -9.14
CA ALA A 57 -4.94 9.89 -9.18
C ALA A 57 -3.70 9.09 -9.60
N LEU A 58 -3.53 7.88 -9.04
CA LEU A 58 -2.41 7.00 -9.37
C LEU A 58 -2.47 6.55 -10.84
N ALA A 59 -3.64 6.16 -11.35
CA ALA A 59 -3.81 5.78 -12.75
C ALA A 59 -3.44 6.94 -13.70
N GLU A 60 -3.88 8.17 -13.39
CA GLU A 60 -3.54 9.35 -14.18
C GLU A 60 -2.02 9.60 -14.17
N LEU A 61 -1.39 9.60 -12.99
CA LEU A 61 0.05 9.84 -12.86
C LEU A 61 0.88 8.76 -13.55
N ARG A 62 0.48 7.49 -13.41
CA ARG A 62 1.16 6.35 -14.05
C ARG A 62 1.00 6.35 -15.57
N SER A 63 -0.11 6.86 -16.11
CA SER A 63 -0.29 6.99 -17.57
C SER A 63 0.80 7.85 -18.23
N ARG A 64 1.38 8.80 -17.48
CA ARG A 64 2.46 9.68 -17.92
C ARG A 64 3.85 9.11 -17.63
N ARG A 65 3.93 8.03 -16.84
CA ARG A 65 5.15 7.40 -16.32
C ARG A 65 5.01 5.86 -16.38
N PRO A 66 5.00 5.25 -17.58
CA PRO A 66 4.70 3.82 -17.74
C PRO A 66 5.69 2.90 -17.03
N ASP A 67 6.95 3.34 -16.88
CA ASP A 67 8.01 2.62 -16.17
C ASP A 67 8.04 2.89 -14.65
N SER A 68 6.95 3.41 -14.07
CA SER A 68 6.87 3.69 -12.64
C SER A 68 6.60 2.43 -11.80
N LEU A 69 7.04 2.47 -10.55
CA LEU A 69 6.65 1.50 -9.52
C LEU A 69 5.79 2.16 -8.46
N VAL A 70 4.91 1.39 -7.85
CA VAL A 70 4.14 1.78 -6.67
C VAL A 70 4.68 1.01 -5.48
N VAL A 71 4.99 1.69 -4.38
CA VAL A 71 5.49 1.07 -3.14
C VAL A 71 4.70 1.59 -1.95
N ALA A 72 4.72 0.83 -0.85
CA ALA A 72 4.05 1.25 0.38
C ALA A 72 4.98 1.22 1.59
N GLY A 73 4.77 2.16 2.51
CA GLY A 73 5.56 2.34 3.73
C GLY A 73 5.08 1.54 4.95
N GLY A 74 4.08 0.66 4.80
CA GLY A 74 3.43 -0.02 5.91
C GLY A 74 2.25 0.77 6.48
N ASP A 75 1.67 0.23 7.55
CA ASP A 75 0.47 0.75 8.24
C ASP A 75 -0.69 0.98 7.25
N LEU A 76 -0.85 0.04 6.32
CA LEU A 76 -1.93 0.04 5.35
C LEU A 76 -3.25 -0.39 5.97
N ILE A 77 -3.16 -1.21 7.03
CA ILE A 77 -4.27 -1.76 7.83
C ILE A 77 -3.98 -1.59 9.31
N GLY A 78 -4.91 -2.02 10.18
CA GLY A 78 -4.83 -1.77 11.62
C GLY A 78 -5.14 -0.30 11.95
N ALA A 79 -5.43 -0.03 13.23
CA ALA A 79 -6.06 1.23 13.69
C ALA A 79 -7.20 1.75 12.78
N SER A 80 -7.87 0.84 12.07
CA SER A 80 -8.66 1.20 10.90
C SER A 80 -10.07 1.64 11.25
N PRO A 81 -10.70 2.50 10.44
CA PRO A 81 -12.12 2.79 10.56
C PRO A 81 -12.98 1.51 10.54
N LEU A 82 -14.17 1.59 11.14
CA LEU A 82 -15.05 0.43 11.33
C LEU A 82 -15.33 -0.34 10.03
N ILE A 83 -15.48 0.36 8.89
CA ILE A 83 -15.76 -0.26 7.59
C ILE A 83 -14.64 -1.22 7.12
N SER A 84 -13.40 -0.97 7.54
CA SER A 84 -12.25 -1.84 7.29
C SER A 84 -12.08 -2.83 8.44
N GLY A 85 -11.98 -2.33 9.67
CA GLY A 85 -11.64 -3.14 10.83
C GLY A 85 -12.66 -4.24 11.15
N LEU A 86 -13.97 -3.98 10.99
CA LEU A 86 -15.03 -4.97 11.22
C LEU A 86 -14.89 -6.19 10.29
N LEU A 87 -14.34 -5.98 9.10
CA LEU A 87 -14.12 -7.00 8.08
C LEU A 87 -12.65 -7.43 8.02
N ARG A 88 -11.94 -7.30 9.15
CA ARG A 88 -10.53 -7.69 9.30
C ARG A 88 -9.63 -7.07 8.25
N ASP A 89 -9.94 -5.87 7.77
CA ASP A 89 -9.22 -5.14 6.73
C ASP A 89 -9.07 -5.86 5.38
N GLU A 90 -9.76 -6.98 5.19
CA GLU A 90 -9.83 -7.68 3.91
C GLU A 90 -10.35 -6.80 2.76
N PRO A 91 -11.38 -5.92 2.94
CA PRO A 91 -11.76 -4.98 1.88
C PRO A 91 -10.63 -4.00 1.52
N THR A 92 -9.86 -3.54 2.51
CA THR A 92 -8.72 -2.64 2.29
C THR A 92 -7.65 -3.30 1.45
N LEU A 93 -7.22 -4.49 1.85
CA LEU A 93 -6.21 -5.24 1.11
C LEU A 93 -6.70 -5.65 -0.28
N ALA A 94 -7.97 -6.03 -0.41
CA ALA A 94 -8.58 -6.33 -1.71
C ALA A 94 -8.58 -5.10 -2.64
N ALA A 95 -8.86 -3.90 -2.11
CA ALA A 95 -8.82 -2.68 -2.91
C ALA A 95 -7.38 -2.29 -3.29
N LEU A 96 -6.44 -2.35 -2.34
CA LEU A 96 -5.02 -2.04 -2.61
C LEU A 96 -4.37 -3.03 -3.58
N SER A 97 -4.85 -4.28 -3.64
CA SER A 97 -4.39 -5.28 -4.61
C SER A 97 -4.61 -4.87 -6.07
N GLN A 98 -5.53 -3.93 -6.32
CA GLN A 98 -5.83 -3.42 -7.66
C GLN A 98 -4.92 -2.25 -8.07
N LEU A 99 -4.06 -1.77 -7.16
CA LEU A 99 -3.19 -0.61 -7.40
C LEU A 99 -1.79 -0.99 -7.90
N ASP A 100 -1.52 -2.29 -8.05
CA ASP A 100 -0.22 -2.82 -8.53
C ASP A 100 0.96 -2.31 -7.68
N VAL A 101 0.77 -2.40 -6.37
CA VAL A 101 1.82 -2.17 -5.37
C VAL A 101 2.88 -3.25 -5.53
N SER A 102 4.14 -2.85 -5.63
CA SER A 102 5.27 -3.75 -5.83
C SER A 102 5.65 -4.49 -4.56
N ALA A 103 5.61 -3.79 -3.43
CA ALA A 103 5.81 -4.29 -2.08
C ALA A 103 5.38 -3.22 -1.06
N SER A 104 5.09 -3.65 0.16
CA SER A 104 4.94 -2.77 1.32
C SER A 104 6.00 -3.10 2.35
N ALA A 105 6.59 -2.10 3.01
CA ALA A 105 7.21 -2.36 4.30
C ALA A 105 6.16 -2.88 5.30
N LEU A 106 6.59 -3.64 6.30
CA LEU A 106 5.77 -3.99 7.45
C LEU A 106 5.75 -2.79 8.41
N GLY A 107 4.56 -2.26 8.66
CA GLY A 107 4.30 -1.33 9.75
C GLY A 107 3.90 -2.05 11.04
N ASN A 108 3.80 -1.29 12.13
CA ASN A 108 3.42 -1.88 13.42
C ASN A 108 1.94 -2.28 13.47
N HIS A 109 1.06 -1.54 12.79
CA HIS A 109 -0.38 -1.80 12.84
C HIS A 109 -0.82 -3.02 12.01
N GLU A 110 0.03 -3.50 11.09
CA GLU A 110 -0.15 -4.83 10.48
C GLU A 110 -0.17 -5.96 11.52
N LEU A 111 0.42 -5.77 12.70
CA LEU A 111 0.52 -6.74 13.78
C LEU A 111 -0.54 -6.55 14.88
N ASP A 112 -1.50 -5.62 14.74
CA ASP A 112 -2.53 -5.35 15.76
C ASP A 112 -3.33 -6.60 16.17
N ALA A 113 -3.61 -7.48 15.19
CA ALA A 113 -4.31 -8.75 15.40
C ALA A 113 -3.34 -9.95 15.57
N GLY A 114 -2.05 -9.69 15.68
CA GLY A 114 -0.98 -10.67 15.83
C GLY A 114 -0.44 -11.23 14.52
N LEU A 115 0.76 -11.80 14.61
CA LEU A 115 1.48 -12.41 13.48
C LEU A 115 0.67 -13.48 12.71
N PRO A 116 -0.09 -14.39 13.36
CA PRO A 116 -0.88 -15.37 12.62
C PRO A 116 -1.89 -14.73 11.66
N GLU A 117 -2.53 -13.63 12.08
CA GLU A 117 -3.53 -12.93 11.29
C GLU A 117 -2.89 -12.12 10.16
N LEU A 118 -1.76 -11.46 10.41
CA LEU A 118 -0.95 -10.84 9.34
C LEU A 118 -0.61 -11.86 8.26
N LEU A 119 -0.07 -13.01 8.67
CA LEU A 119 0.37 -14.05 7.74
C LEU A 119 -0.79 -14.66 6.96
N ARG A 120 -1.95 -14.85 7.59
CA ARG A 120 -3.19 -15.28 6.92
C ARG A 120 -3.59 -14.28 5.83
N LYS A 121 -3.67 -12.98 6.18
CA LYS A 121 -4.03 -11.91 5.24
C LYS A 121 -3.02 -11.82 4.09
N ALA A 122 -1.72 -11.85 4.40
CA ALA A 122 -0.64 -11.76 3.41
C ALA A 122 -0.66 -12.94 2.41
N ARG A 123 -1.04 -14.15 2.86
CA ARG A 123 -1.22 -15.32 1.99
C ARG A 123 -2.58 -15.38 1.29
N GLY A 124 -3.49 -14.45 1.60
CA GLY A 124 -4.84 -14.46 1.04
C GLY A 124 -5.71 -15.62 1.50
N GLU A 125 -5.41 -16.16 2.69
CA GLU A 125 -6.14 -17.29 3.28
C GLU A 125 -7.39 -16.80 3.99
N CYS A 126 -8.45 -17.62 4.00
CA CYS A 126 -9.59 -17.41 4.91
C CYS A 126 -9.34 -18.16 6.22
N GLY A 127 -9.88 -17.65 7.35
CA GLY A 127 -9.89 -18.38 8.62
C GLY A 127 -10.81 -19.62 8.57
N PRO A 128 -11.13 -20.24 9.72
CA PRO A 128 -12.12 -21.31 9.77
C PRO A 128 -13.49 -20.79 9.31
N GLY A 129 -13.83 -21.00 8.04
CA GLY A 129 -15.04 -20.48 7.39
C GLY A 129 -14.73 -19.64 6.15
N ALA A 130 -15.68 -18.80 5.75
CA ALA A 130 -15.48 -17.84 4.67
C ALA A 130 -14.63 -16.66 5.13
N CYS A 131 -13.95 -16.02 4.17
CA CYS A 131 -13.34 -14.72 4.36
C CYS A 131 -14.40 -13.68 4.78
N ALA A 132 -14.00 -12.69 5.58
CA ALA A 132 -14.88 -11.60 5.99
C ALA A 132 -15.28 -10.72 4.78
N TRP A 133 -14.42 -10.64 3.77
CA TRP A 133 -14.68 -10.03 2.48
C TRP A 133 -14.84 -11.09 1.38
N PRO A 134 -15.95 -11.06 0.60
CA PRO A 134 -16.16 -11.99 -0.49
C PRO A 134 -15.04 -11.95 -1.53
N GLY A 135 -14.49 -13.13 -1.85
CA GLY A 135 -13.46 -13.25 -2.88
C GLY A 135 -12.09 -12.69 -2.50
N PHE A 136 -11.82 -12.45 -1.22
CA PHE A 136 -10.51 -12.06 -0.73
C PHE A 136 -9.42 -13.06 -1.17
N ARG A 137 -8.32 -12.53 -1.71
CA ARG A 137 -7.17 -13.29 -2.24
C ARG A 137 -5.83 -12.75 -1.73
N GLY A 138 -5.87 -11.94 -0.68
CA GLY A 138 -4.69 -11.26 -0.16
C GLY A 138 -4.42 -9.93 -0.84
N PRO A 139 -3.35 -9.24 -0.42
CA PRO A 139 -2.99 -7.90 -0.89
C PRO A 139 -2.45 -7.85 -2.33
N GLY A 140 -2.06 -8.97 -2.94
CA GLY A 140 -1.40 -8.97 -4.25
C GLY A 140 0.04 -8.45 -4.25
N PHE A 141 0.58 -8.08 -3.08
CA PHE A 141 1.96 -7.65 -2.86
C PHE A 141 2.53 -8.26 -1.58
N PRO A 142 3.86 -8.46 -1.49
CA PRO A 142 4.48 -8.92 -0.26
C PRO A 142 4.65 -7.77 0.74
N TYR A 143 4.44 -8.10 2.02
CA TYR A 143 4.99 -7.31 3.13
C TYR A 143 6.46 -7.67 3.33
N LEU A 144 7.32 -6.67 3.48
CA LEU A 144 8.76 -6.80 3.68
C LEU A 144 9.13 -6.52 5.13
N GLY A 145 10.02 -7.32 5.70
CA GLY A 145 10.42 -7.20 7.10
C GLY A 145 11.80 -7.78 7.35
N ALA A 146 12.84 -7.08 6.90
CA ALA A 146 14.23 -7.54 7.05
C ALA A 146 14.71 -7.63 8.50
N ASN A 147 14.14 -6.82 9.39
CA ASN A 147 14.49 -6.71 10.81
C ASN A 147 13.48 -7.38 11.76
N VAL A 148 12.48 -8.08 11.23
CA VAL A 148 11.47 -8.79 12.04
C VAL A 148 11.82 -10.26 12.04
N LEU A 149 12.44 -10.70 13.14
CA LEU A 149 13.07 -12.01 13.24
C LEU A 149 12.29 -12.94 14.15
N ASP A 150 12.26 -14.23 13.80
CA ASP A 150 11.84 -15.29 14.69
C ASP A 150 12.85 -15.41 15.85
N ALA A 151 12.37 -15.28 17.08
CA ALA A 151 13.25 -15.22 18.26
C ALA A 151 14.00 -16.54 18.52
N ALA A 152 13.47 -17.68 18.08
CA ALA A 152 14.09 -18.99 18.30
C ALA A 152 15.19 -19.27 17.27
N THR A 153 14.99 -18.86 16.02
CA THR A 153 15.88 -19.19 14.89
C THR A 153 16.75 -18.03 14.42
N GLY A 154 16.42 -16.80 14.80
CA GLY A 154 17.08 -15.57 14.33
C GLY A 154 16.83 -15.25 12.85
N LYS A 155 15.89 -15.94 12.19
CA LYS A 155 15.60 -15.78 10.76
C LYS A 155 14.48 -14.76 10.52
N PRO A 156 14.49 -14.01 9.41
CA PRO A 156 13.38 -13.12 9.06
C PRO A 156 12.05 -13.86 8.95
N LEU A 157 10.98 -13.28 9.52
CA LEU A 157 9.61 -13.80 9.47
C LEU A 157 8.90 -13.49 8.15
N LEU A 158 9.38 -12.48 7.42
CA LEU A 158 8.85 -12.03 6.13
C LEU A 158 9.99 -11.98 5.09
N PRO A 159 9.67 -11.91 3.79
CA PRO A 159 10.66 -11.56 2.78
C PRO A 159 11.43 -10.29 3.16
N THR A 160 12.74 -10.30 2.97
CA THR A 160 13.59 -9.14 3.33
C THR A 160 13.64 -8.11 2.22
N HIS A 161 13.34 -8.51 0.98
CA HIS A 161 13.29 -7.65 -0.19
C HIS A 161 12.57 -8.35 -1.34
N VAL A 162 12.24 -7.58 -2.38
CA VAL A 162 11.91 -8.06 -3.72
C VAL A 162 12.77 -7.38 -4.78
N ILE A 163 12.98 -8.04 -5.91
CA ILE A 163 13.60 -7.45 -7.09
C ILE A 163 12.50 -7.10 -8.10
N LYS A 164 12.46 -5.84 -8.52
CA LYS A 164 11.58 -5.34 -9.58
C LYS A 164 12.40 -4.79 -10.75
N GLN A 165 11.77 -4.70 -11.91
CA GLN A 165 12.36 -4.08 -13.09
C GLN A 165 11.55 -2.84 -13.48
N ALA A 166 12.23 -1.72 -13.67
CA ALA A 166 11.62 -0.45 -14.07
C ALA A 166 12.68 0.45 -14.70
N ALA A 167 12.30 1.20 -15.74
CA ALA A 167 13.20 2.10 -16.47
C ALA A 167 14.51 1.42 -16.94
N GLY A 168 14.45 0.13 -17.28
CA GLY A 168 15.63 -0.67 -17.66
C GLY A 168 16.58 -1.03 -16.51
N LEU A 169 16.21 -0.73 -15.25
CA LEU A 169 16.97 -1.04 -14.04
C LEU A 169 16.42 -2.28 -13.34
N LYS A 170 17.30 -3.03 -12.65
CA LYS A 170 16.92 -4.00 -11.63
C LYS A 170 17.02 -3.33 -10.26
N LEU A 171 15.90 -3.25 -9.55
CA LEU A 171 15.76 -2.51 -8.29
C LEU A 171 15.43 -3.48 -7.16
N ALA A 172 16.22 -3.44 -6.09
CA ALA A 172 15.86 -4.10 -4.84
C ALA A 172 15.01 -3.14 -4.00
N ILE A 173 13.83 -3.60 -3.59
CA ILE A 173 12.95 -2.93 -2.63
C ILE A 173 13.05 -3.73 -1.34
N ALA A 174 13.48 -3.12 -0.25
CA ALA A 174 13.75 -3.76 1.04
C ALA A 174 13.12 -2.96 2.18
#